data_AF-A0A661KC13-F1
#
_entry.id   AF-A0A661KC13-F1
#
_cell.length_a   1.000
_cell.length_b   1.000
_cell.length_c   1.000
_cell.angle_alpha   90.00
_cell.angle_beta   90.00
_cell.angle_gamma   90.00
#
_symmetry.space_group_name_H-M   'P 1'
#
loop_
_entity.id
_entity.type
_entity.pdbx_description
1 polymer ?
#
loop_
_entity_poly.entity_id
_entity_poly.type
_entity_poly.pdbx_seq_one_letter_code
_entity_poly.pdbx_strand_id
1 'polypeptide(L)'
;MLESTPYFWEEEVKEVKKIINGKLYDRGKAKVVATSDNWDHEYGVSRTLYKTPEGLFFVYYQMRFEGKKEMLEAISKELAKKLYKSLPVHEMDYEEAFGELPEVDIDTILKRNE
;
A
#
# COMPACT_ATOMS: atom_id res chain seq x y z
N MET A 1 41.29 25.15 -8.92
CA MET A 1 40.59 24.11 -8.13
C MET A 1 39.14 24.17 -8.55
N LEU A 2 38.68 23.18 -9.31
CA LEU A 2 37.30 23.09 -9.78
C LEU A 2 36.49 22.43 -8.67
N GLU A 3 35.51 23.15 -8.13
CA GLU A 3 34.56 22.61 -7.17
C GLU A 3 33.65 21.62 -7.90
N SER A 4 33.86 20.33 -7.61
CA SER A 4 33.03 19.24 -8.09
C SER A 4 31.69 19.31 -7.35
N THR A 5 30.68 19.95 -7.94
CA THR A 5 29.30 19.76 -7.46
C THR A 5 28.92 18.31 -7.75
N PRO A 6 28.64 17.48 -6.73
CA PRO A 6 28.18 16.13 -6.99
C PRO A 6 26.80 16.24 -7.64
N TYR A 7 26.68 15.71 -8.86
CA TYR A 7 25.39 15.44 -9.50
C TYR A 7 24.68 14.33 -8.71
N PHE A 8 24.20 14.68 -7.52
CA PHE A 8 23.26 13.87 -6.77
C PHE A 8 21.91 14.11 -7.42
N TRP A 9 21.49 13.14 -8.25
CA TRP A 9 20.10 13.07 -8.67
C TRP A 9 19.28 12.73 -7.42
N GLU A 10 18.94 13.74 -6.61
CA GLU A 10 17.72 13.68 -5.83
C GLU A 10 16.60 13.66 -6.86
N GLU A 11 16.27 12.48 -7.40
CA GLU A 11 14.91 12.24 -7.86
C GLU A 11 14.05 12.57 -6.64
N GLU A 12 13.50 13.78 -6.61
CA GLU A 12 12.48 14.17 -5.66
C GLU A 12 11.45 13.05 -5.69
N VAL A 13 11.48 12.19 -4.67
CA VAL A 13 10.58 11.06 -4.55
C VAL A 13 9.23 11.69 -4.34
N LYS A 14 8.55 12.01 -5.45
CA LYS A 14 7.41 12.93 -5.49
C LYS A 14 6.46 12.52 -4.38
N GLU A 15 6.45 13.30 -3.30
CA GLU A 15 5.70 12.93 -2.11
C GLU A 15 4.23 13.08 -2.47
N VAL A 16 3.57 11.96 -2.76
CA VAL A 16 2.16 11.97 -3.13
C VAL A 16 1.35 12.26 -1.86
N LYS A 17 0.89 13.50 -1.76
CA LYS A 17 -0.02 13.98 -0.72
C LYS A 17 -1.35 14.34 -1.36
N LYS A 18 -2.44 13.87 -0.79
CA LYS A 18 -3.79 14.15 -1.30
C LYS A 18 -4.77 14.33 -0.14
N ILE A 19 -5.61 15.36 -0.24
CA ILE A 19 -6.74 15.54 0.67
C ILE A 19 -7.95 14.86 0.04
N ILE A 20 -8.54 13.88 0.73
CA ILE A 20 -9.75 13.19 0.30
C ILE A 20 -10.75 13.27 1.44
N ASN A 21 -11.94 13.84 1.18
CA ASN A 21 -13.00 14.02 2.18
C ASN A 21 -12.52 14.72 3.47
N GLY A 22 -11.69 15.76 3.34
CA GLY A 22 -11.14 16.53 4.47
C GLY A 22 -10.02 15.84 5.25
N LYS A 23 -9.57 14.66 4.83
CA LYS A 23 -8.48 13.89 5.47
C LYS A 23 -7.23 13.92 4.61
N LEU A 24 -6.07 14.14 5.24
CA LEU A 24 -4.78 14.16 4.57
C LEU A 24 -4.22 12.74 4.45
N TYR A 25 -3.95 12.31 3.22
CA TYR A 25 -3.25 11.07 2.91
C TYR A 25 -1.87 11.43 2.40
N ASP A 26 -0.86 11.10 3.20
CA ASP A 26 0.54 11.39 2.93
C ASP A 26 1.31 10.07 2.87
N ARG A 27 1.83 9.72 1.69
CA ARG A 27 2.62 8.49 1.50
C ARG A 27 3.88 8.48 2.36
N GLY A 28 4.54 9.63 2.56
CA GLY A 28 5.79 9.71 3.31
C GLY A 28 5.62 9.45 4.81
N LYS A 29 4.40 9.64 5.34
CA LYS A 29 4.07 9.40 6.75
C LYS A 29 3.30 8.10 6.99
N ALA A 30 2.85 7.44 5.93
CA ALA A 30 2.08 6.23 6.02
C ALA A 30 3.00 5.00 6.03
N LYS A 31 2.55 3.94 6.69
CA LYS A 31 3.23 2.64 6.68
C LYS A 31 2.66 1.75 5.57
N VAL A 32 3.52 1.01 4.89
CA VAL A 32 3.11 -0.04 3.97
C VAL A 32 2.50 -1.19 4.77
N VAL A 33 1.35 -1.66 4.33
CA VAL A 33 0.68 -2.82 4.92
C VAL A 33 0.89 -4.05 4.05
N ALA A 34 0.61 -3.89 2.75
CA ALA A 34 0.69 -4.97 1.78
C ALA A 34 0.88 -4.41 0.37
N THR A 35 1.49 -5.21 -0.50
CA THR A 35 1.82 -4.83 -1.87
C THR A 35 1.48 -5.93 -2.86
N SER A 36 1.21 -5.52 -4.10
CA SER A 36 1.20 -6.36 -5.28
C SER A 36 1.96 -5.62 -6.36
N ASP A 37 2.99 -6.26 -6.89
CA ASP A 37 3.90 -5.69 -7.85
C ASP A 37 3.75 -6.45 -9.18
N ASN A 38 2.71 -6.13 -9.94
CA ASN A 38 2.45 -6.82 -11.21
C ASN A 38 3.25 -6.23 -12.38
N TRP A 39 4.56 -6.02 -12.20
CA TRP A 39 5.40 -5.27 -13.13
C TRP A 39 5.82 -6.05 -14.37
N ASP A 40 5.70 -7.38 -14.36
CA ASP A 40 6.02 -8.25 -15.49
C ASP A 40 4.99 -8.18 -16.62
N HIS A 41 3.88 -7.47 -16.42
CA HIS A 41 2.84 -7.28 -17.42
C HIS A 41 2.95 -5.90 -18.08
N GLU A 42 2.77 -5.84 -19.40
CA GLU A 42 2.79 -4.60 -20.20
C GLU A 42 1.79 -3.55 -19.70
N TYR A 43 0.67 -4.01 -19.11
CA TYR A 43 -0.35 -3.18 -18.44
C TYR A 43 -0.35 -3.38 -16.93
N GLY A 44 0.82 -3.63 -16.37
CA GLY A 44 1.03 -3.86 -14.94
C GLY A 44 0.46 -2.73 -14.09
N VAL A 45 -0.35 -3.13 -13.11
CA VAL A 45 -0.86 -2.24 -12.07
C VAL A 45 -0.23 -2.68 -10.76
N SER A 46 0.67 -1.88 -10.22
CA SER A 46 1.12 -2.07 -8.84
C SER A 46 0.07 -1.48 -7.91
N ARG A 47 -0.16 -2.17 -6.79
CA ARG A 47 -1.07 -1.74 -5.74
C ARG A 47 -0.32 -1.79 -4.42
N THR A 48 -0.34 -0.69 -3.70
CA THR A 48 0.21 -0.64 -2.35
C THR A 48 -0.87 -0.16 -1.40
N LEU A 49 -1.17 -0.99 -0.40
CA LEU A 49 -2.04 -0.64 0.71
C LEU A 49 -1.21 0.04 1.79
N TYR A 50 -1.65 1.24 2.17
CA TYR A 50 -1.03 2.04 3.21
C TYR A 50 -1.96 2.24 4.41
N LYS A 51 -1.35 2.39 5.59
CA LYS A 51 -2.00 2.79 6.84
C LYS A 51 -1.41 4.10 7.34
N THR A 52 -2.25 5.10 7.58
CA THR A 52 -1.82 6.37 8.18
C THR A 52 -1.60 6.23 9.68
N PRO A 53 -0.85 7.15 10.32
CA PRO A 53 -0.71 7.19 11.78
C PRO A 53 -2.05 7.32 12.51
N GLU A 54 -3.05 7.93 11.88
CA GLU A 54 -4.42 8.09 12.39
C GLU A 54 -5.28 6.81 12.23
N GLY A 55 -4.72 5.74 11.66
CA GLY A 55 -5.43 4.47 11.44
C GLY A 55 -6.36 4.46 10.22
N LEU A 56 -6.20 5.41 9.30
CA LEU A 56 -6.92 5.44 8.02
C LEU A 56 -6.18 4.60 6.98
N PHE A 57 -6.90 4.11 5.99
CA PHE A 57 -6.34 3.28 4.92
C PHE A 57 -6.52 3.92 3.56
N PHE A 58 -5.53 3.74 2.70
CA PHE A 58 -5.60 4.16 1.31
C PHE A 58 -4.79 3.24 0.42
N VAL A 59 -5.20 3.16 -0.84
CA VAL A 59 -4.50 2.41 -1.88
C VAL A 59 -3.84 3.40 -2.82
N TYR A 60 -2.60 3.10 -3.12
CA TYR A 60 -1.85 3.78 -4.15
C TYR A 60 -1.66 2.83 -5.32
N TYR A 61 -2.12 3.27 -6.49
CA TYR A 61 -2.02 2.54 -7.73
C TYR A 61 -0.95 3.18 -8.61
N GLN A 62 -0.04 2.38 -9.15
CA GLN A 62 0.85 2.83 -10.21
C GLN A 62 0.60 1.99 -11.45
N MET A 63 0.27 2.65 -12.56
CA MET A 63 -0.04 2.00 -13.82
C MET A 63 1.07 2.28 -14.84
N ARG A 64 1.60 1.23 -15.47
CA ARG A 64 2.40 1.34 -16.69
C ARG A 64 1.46 1.47 -17.90
N PHE A 65 0.98 2.67 -18.15
CA PHE A 65 0.40 3.05 -19.44
C PHE A 65 1.11 4.33 -19.89
N GLU A 66 1.15 4.63 -21.18
CA GLU A 66 1.73 5.88 -21.70
C GLU A 66 1.14 7.08 -20.94
N GLY A 67 1.96 7.68 -20.06
CA GLY A 67 1.53 8.75 -19.14
C GLY A 67 1.60 8.43 -17.64
N LYS A 68 2.05 7.23 -17.21
CA LYS A 68 2.28 6.83 -15.79
C LYS A 68 1.24 7.41 -14.84
N LYS A 69 0.01 6.89 -14.89
CA LYS A 69 -1.05 7.39 -14.02
C LYS A 69 -0.86 6.84 -12.61
N GLU A 70 -0.60 7.75 -11.67
CA GLU A 70 -0.62 7.48 -10.24
C GLU A 70 -2.01 7.84 -9.68
N MET A 71 -2.61 6.95 -8.89
CA MET A 71 -3.89 7.21 -8.26
C MET A 71 -3.84 6.88 -6.77
N LEU A 72 -4.36 7.79 -5.96
CA LEU A 72 -4.59 7.58 -4.54
C LEU A 72 -6.09 7.56 -4.27
N GLU A 73 -6.53 6.47 -3.65
CA GLU A 73 -7.92 6.20 -3.27
C GLU A 73 -7.98 5.90 -1.77
N ALA A 74 -8.80 6.67 -1.05
CA ALA A 74 -9.10 6.39 0.35
C ALA A 74 -10.12 5.25 0.43
N ILE A 75 -9.85 4.25 1.27
CA ILE A 75 -10.72 3.07 1.40
C ILE A 75 -11.11 2.84 2.87
N SER A 76 -12.24 2.18 3.09
CA SER A 76 -12.66 1.79 4.44
C SER A 76 -11.78 0.67 5.01
N LYS A 77 -11.79 0.50 6.33
CA LYS A 77 -11.10 -0.61 7.01
C LYS A 77 -11.53 -1.96 6.45
N GLU A 78 -12.83 -2.15 6.19
CA GLU A 78 -13.37 -3.40 5.65
C GLU A 78 -12.84 -3.72 4.25
N LEU A 79 -12.78 -2.70 3.37
CA LEU A 79 -12.18 -2.86 2.04
C LEU A 79 -10.68 -3.11 2.15
N ALA A 80 -9.99 -2.48 3.10
CA ALA A 80 -8.56 -2.68 3.33
C ALA A 80 -8.26 -4.12 3.76
N LYS A 81 -9.08 -4.73 4.63
CA LYS A 81 -8.96 -6.15 5.00
C LYS A 81 -9.15 -7.08 3.79
N LYS A 82 -10.16 -6.82 2.96
CA LYS A 82 -10.40 -7.61 1.74
C LYS A 82 -9.22 -7.50 0.78
N LEU A 83 -8.70 -6.29 0.60
CA LEU A 83 -7.55 -6.05 -0.26
C LEU A 83 -6.30 -6.74 0.30
N TYR A 84 -6.03 -6.60 1.60
CA TYR A 84 -4.92 -7.29 2.28
C TYR A 84 -4.90 -8.79 1.97
N LYS A 85 -6.04 -9.48 2.12
CA LYS A 85 -6.16 -10.91 1.81
C LYS A 85 -5.86 -11.26 0.34
N SER A 86 -6.07 -10.32 -0.58
CA SER A 86 -5.84 -10.51 -2.02
C SER A 86 -4.42 -10.14 -2.48
N LEU A 87 -3.68 -9.36 -1.68
CA LEU A 87 -2.33 -8.93 -2.02
C LEU A 87 -1.34 -10.05 -1.66
N PRO A 88 -0.37 -10.37 -2.52
CA PRO A 88 0.55 -11.49 -2.32
C PRO A 88 1.65 -11.20 -1.30
N VAL A 89 2.02 -9.93 -1.11
CA VAL A 89 3.12 -9.53 -0.22
C VAL A 89 2.56 -8.72 0.94
N HIS A 90 2.87 -9.15 2.16
CA HIS A 90 2.47 -8.49 3.41
C HIS A 90 3.71 -8.01 4.15
N GLU A 91 3.83 -6.70 4.31
CA GLU A 91 4.94 -6.09 5.08
C GLU A 91 4.56 -5.91 6.55
N MET A 92 3.27 -5.89 6.85
CA MET A 92 2.72 -5.72 8.19
C MET A 92 1.74 -6.86 8.47
N ASP A 93 1.85 -7.50 9.62
CA ASP A 93 0.92 -8.56 10.03
C ASP A 93 -0.51 -8.04 10.16
N TYR A 94 -1.49 -8.94 9.96
CA TYR A 94 -2.91 -8.57 10.00
C TYR A 94 -3.31 -7.93 11.34
N GLU A 95 -2.79 -8.46 12.45
CA GLU A 95 -3.02 -7.91 13.79
C GLU A 95 -2.41 -6.51 13.96
N GLU A 96 -1.18 -6.28 13.48
CA GLU A 96 -0.55 -4.96 13.53
C GLU A 96 -1.28 -3.95 12.63
N ALA A 97 -1.70 -4.41 11.45
CA ALA A 97 -2.39 -3.62 10.45
C ALA A 97 -3.78 -3.18 10.92
N PHE A 98 -4.59 -4.10 11.45
CA PHE A 98 -6.00 -3.84 11.73
C PHE A 98 -6.35 -3.79 13.21
N GLY A 99 -5.45 -4.19 14.10
CA GLY A 99 -5.69 -4.27 15.55
C GLY A 99 -6.66 -5.38 15.94
N GLU A 100 -6.79 -6.41 15.12
CA GLU A 100 -7.73 -7.53 15.29
C GLU A 100 -7.14 -8.80 14.67
N LEU A 101 -7.54 -9.95 15.19
CA LEU A 101 -7.17 -11.24 14.61
C LEU A 101 -7.87 -11.45 13.26
N PRO A 102 -7.22 -12.13 12.29
CA PRO A 102 -7.90 -12.52 11.07
C PRO A 102 -9.08 -13.42 11.41
N GLU A 103 -10.18 -13.28 10.67
CA GLU A 103 -11.27 -14.26 10.71
C GLU A 103 -10.70 -15.63 10.33
N VAL A 104 -10.46 -16.44 11.36
CA VAL A 104 -10.11 -17.85 11.19
C VAL A 104 -11.42 -18.60 10.99
N ASP A 105 -11.53 -19.24 9.83
CA ASP A 105 -12.56 -20.25 9.62
C ASP A 105 -12.26 -21.41 10.59
N ILE A 106 -12.96 -21.40 11.72
CA ILE A 106 -12.81 -22.38 12.82
C ILE A 106 -13.05 -23.82 12.35
N ASP A 107 -13.85 -24.01 11.29
CA ASP A 107 -14.12 -25.31 10.67
C ASP A 107 -12.86 -25.87 9.99
N THR A 108 -12.03 -25.02 9.38
CA THR A 108 -10.76 -25.39 8.76
C THR A 108 -9.68 -25.79 9.79
N ILE A 109 -9.68 -25.18 10.97
CA ILE A 109 -8.72 -25.51 12.05
C ILE A 109 -9.10 -26.84 12.73
N LEU A 110 -10.40 -27.09 12.91
CA LEU A 110 -10.89 -28.33 13.53
C LEU A 110 -10.70 -29.55 12.63
N LYS A 111 -10.94 -29.43 11.31
CA LYS A 111 -10.75 -30.52 10.33
C LYS A 111 -9.31 -30.99 10.13
N ARG A 112 -8.32 -30.26 10.65
CA ARG A 112 -6.89 -30.62 10.54
C ARG A 112 -6.39 -31.49 11.71
N ASN A 113 -7.24 -31.70 12.72
CA ASN A 113 -6.97 -32.50 13.91
C ASN A 113 -7.79 -33.80 13.97
N GLU A 114 -8.44 -34.17 12.88
CA GLU A 114 -9.08 -35.49 12.66
C GLU A 114 -8.23 -36.32 11.69
#